data_AF-A0A1E5K382-F1
#
_entry.id   AF-A0A1E5K382-F1
#
_cell.length_a   1.000
_cell.length_b   1.000
_cell.length_c   1.000
_cell.angle_alpha   90.00
_cell.angle_beta   90.00
_cell.angle_gamma   90.00
#
_symmetry.space_group_name_H-M   'P 1'
#
loop_
_entity.id
_entity.type
_entity.pdbx_description
1 polymer ?
#
loop_
_entity_poly.entity_id
_entity_poly.type
_entity_poly.pdbx_seq_one_letter_code
_entity_poly.pdbx_strand_id
1 'polypeptide(L)'
;MKKIYMIFISTLLIFSFLSFSTVSAETQNNKKSLDERISELIYYYGEEARTDVLRTLDLMEEEFPEDYKIWNSVIEQWDWIENEMEENLNVAPDGLPEDNTHVFVVLGFALDSNGEMEDELIGRLEVALNSAEKYPNAYVLVTGGVEKNGWTEGDRMHDWLVDHGLSEDRIIVENESSNTVENASNSFEILYNQYDDIDSFSMITSQYHLKRSSIFYYTMSQLKAKELQKSPIEFLGEGNTGWYREDKTEESLSLKIRGMYQIAGVEQSIDLPISQLEELEIEGDLEYILHEKLNVNVYAGYDNGYQRDVTELSEITGFDSTIIGDQELTIHYEENGKTIDKNINVSVEAPSLDSMQQQVKNLQDEGEFADDNVARSLEVHLTALKRYEETEQREKLLKHLNGFQNLLEYHRDKELISDYAYDFLMRNTEYLLEELW
;
A
#
# COMPACT_ATOMS: atom_id res chain seq x y z
N MET A 1 14.53 -14.87 -18.55
CA MET A 1 15.21 -14.98 -17.24
C MET A 1 14.47 -14.04 -16.31
N LYS A 2 13.41 -14.55 -15.66
CA LYS A 2 12.56 -13.79 -14.74
C LYS A 2 13.19 -13.90 -13.35
N LYS A 3 13.55 -12.77 -12.75
CA LYS A 3 13.78 -12.70 -11.30
C LYS A 3 12.41 -12.90 -10.66
N ILE A 4 12.23 -14.03 -9.99
CA ILE A 4 11.07 -14.28 -9.14
C ILE A 4 11.36 -13.52 -7.84
N TYR A 5 10.63 -12.43 -7.60
CA TYR A 5 10.55 -11.85 -6.28
C TYR A 5 9.78 -12.84 -5.42
N MET A 6 10.47 -13.56 -4.52
CA MET A 6 9.80 -14.27 -3.44
C MET A 6 9.39 -13.23 -2.41
N ILE A 7 8.09 -12.96 -2.37
CA ILE A 7 7.43 -12.31 -1.24
C ILE A 7 7.54 -13.32 -0.10
N PHE A 8 8.29 -12.98 0.96
CA PHE A 8 8.27 -13.73 2.20
C PHE A 8 6.89 -13.52 2.84
N ILE A 9 6.02 -14.50 2.68
CA ILE A 9 4.85 -14.67 3.56
C ILE A 9 5.35 -15.55 4.70
N SER A 10 5.76 -14.95 5.82
CA SER A 10 6.01 -15.71 7.03
C SER A 10 4.68 -16.14 7.63
N THR A 11 4.20 -17.32 7.23
CA THR A 11 3.12 -17.99 7.93
C THR A 11 3.68 -18.68 9.18
N LEU A 12 3.82 -17.96 10.31
CA LEU A 12 3.81 -18.63 11.61
C LEU A 12 2.39 -18.60 12.16
N LEU A 13 1.69 -19.69 11.86
CA LEU A 13 0.31 -19.93 12.24
C LEU A 13 0.28 -20.56 13.64
N ILE A 14 0.46 -19.75 14.69
CA ILE A 14 -0.06 -20.09 16.02
C ILE A 14 -1.44 -19.46 16.11
N PHE A 15 -2.48 -20.28 15.94
CA PHE A 15 -3.85 -19.93 16.28
C PHE A 15 -3.95 -19.64 17.79
N SER A 16 -3.65 -18.41 18.16
CA SER A 16 -4.46 -17.69 19.13
C SER A 16 -5.60 -17.08 18.31
N PHE A 17 -6.79 -17.67 18.37
CA PHE A 17 -8.01 -16.97 17.97
C PHE A 17 -8.19 -15.79 18.94
N LEU A 18 -7.46 -14.70 18.70
CA LEU A 18 -7.94 -13.38 19.05
C LEU A 18 -8.46 -12.75 17.77
N SER A 19 -9.61 -13.25 17.29
CA SER A 19 -10.55 -12.35 16.65
C SER A 19 -11.02 -11.36 17.71
N PHE A 20 -10.22 -10.32 17.94
CA PHE A 20 -10.57 -9.18 18.80
C PHE A 20 -10.21 -7.88 18.08
N SER A 21 -10.79 -7.66 16.90
CA SER A 21 -11.46 -6.38 16.68
C SER A 21 -12.76 -6.39 17.49
N THR A 22 -12.67 -6.46 18.83
CA THR A 22 -13.81 -5.97 19.61
C THR A 22 -13.66 -4.47 19.62
N VAL A 23 -14.16 -3.84 18.57
CA VAL A 23 -14.85 -2.57 18.74
C VAL A 23 -15.80 -2.82 19.91
N SER A 24 -15.47 -2.25 21.06
CA SER A 24 -16.31 -2.24 22.24
C SER A 24 -17.75 -2.04 21.77
N ALA A 25 -18.63 -2.97 22.14
CA ALA A 25 -20.02 -2.97 21.71
C ALA A 25 -20.64 -1.59 21.99
N GLU A 26 -20.60 -0.71 20.99
CA GLU A 26 -21.47 0.45 20.92
C GLU A 26 -22.86 -0.16 20.94
N THR A 27 -23.54 0.05 22.06
CA THR A 27 -24.93 -0.35 22.27
C THR A 27 -25.72 -0.16 20.98
N GLN A 28 -26.45 -1.19 20.54
CA GLN A 28 -27.25 -1.33 19.31
C GLN A 28 -28.16 -0.14 18.89
N ASN A 29 -28.15 0.98 19.61
CA ASN A 29 -28.92 2.18 19.39
C ASN A 29 -28.19 3.33 18.67
N ASN A 30 -26.93 3.18 18.23
CA ASN A 30 -26.19 4.30 17.60
C ASN A 30 -25.23 3.89 16.46
N LYS A 31 -25.57 2.85 15.67
CA LYS A 31 -24.75 2.47 14.50
C LYS A 31 -24.79 3.60 13.46
N LYS A 32 -23.62 4.13 13.10
CA LYS A 32 -23.48 5.17 12.07
C LYS A 32 -23.89 4.63 10.70
N SER A 33 -24.46 5.51 9.89
CA SER A 33 -24.72 5.27 8.48
C SER A 33 -23.42 5.17 7.69
N LEU A 34 -23.52 4.64 6.47
CA LEU A 34 -22.41 4.60 5.53
C LEU A 34 -21.89 6.01 5.23
N ASP A 35 -22.77 6.97 4.97
CA ASP A 35 -22.40 8.36 4.67
C ASP A 35 -21.63 9.00 5.83
N GLU A 36 -22.03 8.71 7.07
CA GLU A 36 -21.28 9.12 8.26
C GLU A 36 -19.89 8.47 8.27
N ARG A 37 -19.76 7.15 8.06
CA ARG A 37 -18.45 6.47 8.01
C ARG A 37 -17.51 7.05 6.94
N ILE A 38 -18.04 7.28 5.74
CA ILE A 38 -17.30 7.91 4.63
C ILE A 38 -16.85 9.32 5.02
N SER A 39 -17.75 10.09 5.63
CA SER A 39 -17.45 11.45 6.07
C SER A 39 -16.33 11.50 7.12
N GLU A 40 -16.36 10.56 8.07
CA GLU A 40 -15.30 10.39 9.07
C GLU A 40 -13.98 9.96 8.45
N LEU A 41 -14.02 9.02 7.50
CA LEU A 41 -12.82 8.55 6.79
C LEU A 41 -12.10 9.70 6.08
N ILE A 42 -12.85 10.53 5.34
CA ILE A 42 -12.32 11.72 4.67
C ILE A 42 -11.79 12.73 5.69
N TYR A 43 -12.48 12.92 6.82
CA TYR A 43 -12.03 13.82 7.89
C TYR A 43 -10.67 13.39 8.45
N TYR A 44 -10.57 12.13 8.90
CA TYR A 44 -9.35 11.63 9.54
C TYR A 44 -8.17 11.57 8.58
N TYR A 45 -8.41 11.33 7.28
CA TYR A 45 -7.36 11.47 6.26
C TYR A 45 -6.84 12.92 6.21
N GLY A 46 -7.74 13.90 6.24
CA GLY A 46 -7.38 15.32 6.19
C GLY A 46 -6.67 15.85 7.44
N GLU A 47 -6.94 15.25 8.59
CA GLU A 47 -6.25 15.51 9.85
C GLU A 47 -4.96 14.69 10.01
N GLU A 48 -4.56 13.93 8.98
CA GLU A 48 -3.39 13.04 8.98
C GLU A 48 -3.43 12.01 10.13
N ALA A 49 -4.64 11.68 10.61
CA ALA A 49 -4.89 10.79 11.73
C ALA A 49 -4.96 9.32 11.26
N ARG A 50 -3.80 8.74 10.89
CA ARG A 50 -3.75 7.41 10.26
C ARG A 50 -4.41 6.30 11.10
N THR A 51 -4.26 6.32 12.41
CA THR A 51 -4.93 5.37 13.31
C THR A 51 -6.45 5.41 13.15
N ASP A 52 -7.03 6.61 13.05
CA ASP A 52 -8.48 6.78 12.90
C ASP A 52 -8.96 6.43 11.49
N VAL A 53 -8.13 6.63 10.46
CA VAL A 53 -8.39 6.13 9.10
C VAL A 53 -8.52 4.61 9.11
N LEU A 54 -7.52 3.90 9.68
CA LEU A 54 -7.51 2.43 9.76
C LEU A 54 -8.69 1.91 10.59
N ARG A 55 -8.93 2.49 11.77
CA ARG A 55 -10.08 2.14 12.62
C ARG A 55 -11.41 2.32 11.90
N THR A 56 -11.55 3.39 11.10
CA THR A 56 -12.78 3.64 10.34
C THR A 56 -12.93 2.63 9.21
N LEU A 57 -11.85 2.23 8.54
CA LEU A 57 -11.88 1.18 7.52
C LEU A 57 -12.25 -0.20 8.11
N ASP A 58 -11.69 -0.58 9.27
CA ASP A 58 -12.04 -1.84 9.94
C ASP A 58 -13.53 -1.89 10.32
N LEU A 59 -14.06 -0.76 10.83
CA LEU A 59 -15.49 -0.60 11.09
C LEU A 59 -16.31 -0.73 9.80
N MET A 60 -15.85 -0.13 8.70
CA MET A 60 -16.53 -0.26 7.41
C MET A 60 -16.47 -1.70 6.86
N GLU A 61 -15.40 -2.44 7.09
CA GLU A 61 -15.29 -3.84 6.66
C GLU A 61 -16.35 -4.70 7.35
N GLU A 62 -16.54 -4.53 8.65
CA GLU A 62 -17.56 -5.23 9.42
C GLU A 62 -18.98 -4.79 9.04
N GLU A 63 -19.18 -3.47 8.87
CA GLU A 63 -20.52 -2.89 8.76
C GLU A 63 -21.05 -2.80 7.32
N PHE A 64 -20.15 -2.59 6.34
CA PHE A 64 -20.42 -2.26 4.94
C PHE A 64 -19.37 -2.89 4.00
N PRO A 65 -19.22 -4.23 3.95
CA PRO A 65 -18.08 -4.90 3.31
C PRO A 65 -17.89 -4.60 1.81
N GLU A 66 -18.96 -4.30 1.06
CA GLU A 66 -18.83 -3.92 -0.35
C GLU A 66 -18.37 -2.46 -0.53
N ASP A 67 -18.77 -1.57 0.38
CA ASP A 67 -18.29 -0.17 0.41
C ASP A 67 -16.86 -0.08 0.93
N TYR A 68 -16.51 -0.91 1.91
CA TYR A 68 -15.14 -1.03 2.42
C TYR A 68 -14.15 -1.30 1.29
N LYS A 69 -14.41 -2.25 0.38
CA LYS A 69 -13.49 -2.54 -0.74
C LYS A 69 -13.21 -1.30 -1.58
N ILE A 70 -14.24 -0.49 -1.86
CA ILE A 70 -14.12 0.74 -2.64
C ILE A 70 -13.35 1.80 -1.86
N TRP A 71 -13.73 2.04 -0.60
CA TRP A 71 -13.13 3.11 0.18
C TRP A 71 -11.72 2.78 0.65
N ASN A 72 -11.40 1.51 0.91
CA ASN A 72 -10.04 1.05 1.12
C ASN A 72 -9.19 1.30 -0.13
N SER A 73 -9.68 0.95 -1.32
CA SER A 73 -8.94 1.20 -2.56
C SER A 73 -8.79 2.71 -2.85
N VAL A 74 -9.78 3.53 -2.48
CA VAL A 74 -9.68 4.99 -2.54
C VAL A 74 -8.59 5.53 -1.62
N ILE A 75 -8.48 5.04 -0.39
CA ILE A 75 -7.44 5.48 0.55
C ILE A 75 -6.06 5.02 0.10
N GLU A 76 -5.91 3.77 -0.33
CA GLU A 76 -4.65 3.25 -0.88
C GLU A 76 -4.20 4.04 -2.12
N GLN A 77 -5.13 4.31 -3.04
CA GLN A 77 -4.82 5.09 -4.23
C GLN A 77 -4.50 6.54 -3.89
N TRP A 78 -5.19 7.14 -2.92
CA TRP A 78 -4.89 8.50 -2.46
C TRP A 78 -3.47 8.56 -1.87
N ASP A 79 -3.10 7.60 -1.00
CA ASP A 79 -1.74 7.51 -0.45
C ASP A 79 -0.69 7.39 -1.56
N TRP A 80 -0.92 6.54 -2.57
CA TRP A 80 -0.01 6.42 -3.71
C TRP A 80 0.08 7.73 -4.52
N ILE A 81 -1.05 8.40 -4.78
CA ILE A 81 -1.07 9.68 -5.52
C ILE A 81 -0.28 10.76 -4.78
N GLU A 82 -0.38 10.82 -3.45
CA GLU A 82 0.32 11.83 -2.65
C GLU A 82 1.83 11.58 -2.59
N ASN A 83 2.23 10.31 -2.45
CA ASN A 83 3.59 9.95 -2.06
C ASN A 83 4.46 9.37 -3.18
N GLU A 84 3.85 8.74 -4.19
CA GLU A 84 4.57 7.87 -5.14
C GLU A 84 4.29 8.16 -6.61
N MET A 85 3.13 8.73 -6.97
CA MET A 85 2.75 8.95 -8.37
C MET A 85 3.79 9.78 -9.15
N GLU A 86 4.24 9.26 -10.29
CA GLU A 86 5.10 10.00 -11.21
C GLU A 86 4.31 11.12 -11.93
N GLU A 87 4.82 12.34 -11.84
CA GLU A 87 4.24 13.50 -12.54
C GLU A 87 4.94 13.70 -13.89
N ASN A 88 4.46 13.04 -14.94
CA ASN A 88 5.00 13.23 -16.29
C ASN A 88 4.70 14.66 -16.80
N LEU A 89 5.51 15.12 -17.75
CA LEU A 89 5.38 16.46 -18.33
C LEU A 89 5.37 16.42 -19.86
N ASN A 90 4.61 17.34 -20.46
CA ASN A 90 4.58 17.65 -21.90
C ASN A 90 3.98 16.60 -22.84
N VAL A 91 4.12 15.30 -22.52
CA VAL A 91 3.59 14.17 -23.29
C VAL A 91 3.45 12.95 -22.36
N ALA A 92 2.48 12.08 -22.64
CA ALA A 92 2.31 10.82 -21.91
C ALA A 92 3.55 9.89 -22.06
N PRO A 93 3.94 9.12 -21.03
CA PRO A 93 5.07 8.19 -21.08
C PRO A 93 4.79 7.01 -22.01
N ASP A 94 5.75 6.10 -22.17
CA ASP A 94 5.55 4.83 -22.89
C ASP A 94 4.77 3.83 -22.00
N GLY A 95 4.16 2.81 -22.61
CA GLY A 95 3.54 1.69 -21.87
C GLY A 95 2.04 1.82 -21.60
N LEU A 96 1.37 2.83 -22.14
CA LEU A 96 -0.10 2.91 -22.15
C LEU A 96 -0.70 2.07 -23.29
N PRO A 97 -2.00 1.74 -23.26
CA PRO A 97 -2.65 1.03 -24.34
C PRO A 97 -2.55 1.78 -25.68
N GLU A 98 -2.24 1.04 -26.76
CA GLU A 98 -2.06 1.59 -28.11
C GLU A 98 -3.33 1.49 -28.98
N ASP A 99 -4.47 1.15 -28.40
CA ASP A 99 -5.76 0.97 -29.08
C ASP A 99 -6.84 1.92 -28.53
N ASN A 100 -8.11 1.68 -28.90
CA ASN A 100 -9.24 2.53 -28.56
C ASN A 100 -9.83 2.25 -27.16
N THR A 101 -9.17 1.42 -26.35
CA THR A 101 -9.60 1.13 -24.97
C THR A 101 -9.19 2.20 -23.97
N HIS A 102 -8.30 3.11 -24.36
CA HIS A 102 -7.77 4.16 -23.51
C HIS A 102 -8.28 5.57 -23.88
N VAL A 103 -8.52 6.39 -22.86
CA VAL A 103 -8.87 7.81 -23.02
C VAL A 103 -7.97 8.72 -22.19
N PHE A 104 -7.46 9.77 -22.81
CA PHE A 104 -6.86 10.90 -22.09
C PHE A 104 -7.95 11.88 -21.70
N VAL A 105 -8.13 12.12 -20.40
CA VAL A 105 -9.07 13.09 -19.87
C VAL A 105 -8.35 14.43 -19.65
N VAL A 106 -8.74 15.45 -20.42
CA VAL A 106 -8.15 16.78 -20.44
C VAL A 106 -9.05 17.76 -19.67
N LEU A 107 -8.54 18.30 -18.57
CA LEU A 107 -9.28 19.28 -17.77
C LEU A 107 -9.16 20.70 -18.32
N GLY A 108 -10.31 21.37 -18.45
CA GLY A 108 -10.41 22.78 -18.81
C GLY A 108 -9.79 23.74 -17.81
N PHE A 109 -9.65 24.99 -18.24
CA PHE A 109 -9.20 26.13 -17.43
C PHE A 109 -10.03 27.36 -17.82
N ALA A 110 -10.36 28.18 -16.82
CA ALA A 110 -11.30 29.28 -16.94
C ALA A 110 -11.05 30.15 -18.18
N LEU A 111 -12.08 30.27 -19.02
CA LEU A 111 -12.09 31.23 -20.13
C LEU A 111 -12.15 32.67 -19.62
N ASP A 112 -11.61 33.58 -20.42
CA ASP A 112 -11.70 35.02 -20.16
C ASP A 112 -13.16 35.53 -20.35
N SER A 113 -13.38 36.83 -20.08
CA SER A 113 -14.72 37.42 -20.22
C SER A 113 -15.27 37.45 -21.65
N ASN A 114 -14.41 37.31 -22.65
CA ASN A 114 -14.77 37.26 -24.07
C ASN A 114 -14.95 35.82 -24.58
N GLY A 115 -14.76 34.82 -23.71
CA GLY A 115 -14.81 33.41 -24.07
C GLY A 115 -13.56 32.95 -24.83
N GLU A 116 -12.42 33.61 -24.65
CA GLU A 116 -11.12 33.23 -25.19
C GLU A 116 -10.34 32.36 -24.19
N MET A 117 -9.48 31.50 -24.72
CA MET A 117 -8.65 30.61 -23.92
C MET A 117 -7.41 31.35 -23.41
N GLU A 118 -7.07 31.13 -22.14
CA GLU A 118 -5.81 31.59 -21.54
C GLU A 118 -4.64 30.65 -21.92
N ASP A 119 -3.40 31.14 -21.77
CA ASP A 119 -2.18 30.37 -22.08
C ASP A 119 -2.13 29.02 -21.35
N GLU A 120 -2.70 28.94 -20.14
CA GLU A 120 -2.77 27.69 -19.39
C GLU A 120 -3.63 26.63 -20.07
N LEU A 121 -4.79 27.02 -20.62
CA LEU A 121 -5.65 26.09 -21.34
C LEU A 121 -4.96 25.62 -22.63
N ILE A 122 -4.33 26.54 -23.35
CA ILE A 122 -3.56 26.23 -24.56
C ILE A 122 -2.43 25.24 -24.25
N GLY A 123 -1.66 25.47 -23.18
CA GLY A 123 -0.58 24.57 -22.77
C GLY A 123 -1.08 23.16 -22.44
N ARG A 124 -2.23 23.01 -21.79
CA ARG A 124 -2.85 21.69 -21.54
C ARG A 124 -3.26 20.99 -22.85
N LEU A 125 -3.75 21.75 -23.83
CA LEU A 125 -4.13 21.22 -25.14
C LEU A 125 -2.93 20.79 -25.98
N GLU A 126 -1.79 21.49 -25.88
CA GLU A 126 -0.54 21.07 -26.50
C GLU A 126 -0.07 19.71 -25.95
N VAL A 127 -0.17 19.52 -24.62
CA VAL A 127 0.14 18.24 -23.96
C VAL A 127 -0.80 17.13 -24.44
N ALA A 128 -2.10 17.43 -24.55
CA ALA A 128 -3.10 16.50 -25.04
C ALA A 128 -2.83 16.10 -26.50
N LEU A 129 -2.51 17.06 -27.37
CA LEU A 129 -2.18 16.81 -28.77
C LEU A 129 -0.93 15.94 -28.90
N ASN A 130 0.16 16.28 -28.21
CA ASN A 130 1.39 15.48 -28.22
C ASN A 130 1.14 14.02 -27.78
N SER A 131 0.29 13.85 -26.76
CA SER A 131 -0.06 12.52 -26.24
C SER A 131 -0.96 11.76 -27.22
N ALA A 132 -1.91 12.43 -27.86
CA ALA A 132 -2.81 11.85 -28.86
C ALA A 132 -2.11 11.51 -30.19
N GLU A 133 -1.04 12.23 -30.54
CA GLU A 133 -0.14 11.90 -31.66
C GLU A 133 0.69 10.66 -31.36
N LYS A 134 1.19 10.53 -30.12
CA LYS A 134 1.94 9.35 -29.67
C LYS A 134 1.04 8.10 -29.59
N TYR A 135 -0.21 8.26 -29.18
CA TYR A 135 -1.21 7.19 -29.04
C TYR A 135 -2.37 7.42 -30.03
N PRO A 136 -2.20 7.06 -31.32
CA PRO A 136 -3.09 7.48 -32.39
C PRO A 136 -4.49 6.85 -32.36
N ASN A 137 -4.72 5.82 -31.54
CA ASN A 137 -6.02 5.16 -31.40
C ASN A 137 -6.74 5.52 -30.08
N ALA A 138 -6.06 6.17 -29.13
CA ALA A 138 -6.67 6.57 -27.87
C ALA A 138 -7.69 7.71 -28.09
N TYR A 139 -8.73 7.77 -27.27
CA TYR A 139 -9.64 8.92 -27.27
C TYR A 139 -9.04 10.09 -26.49
N VAL A 140 -9.54 11.30 -26.76
CA VAL A 140 -9.27 12.49 -25.95
C VAL A 140 -10.61 13.04 -25.47
N LEU A 141 -10.88 12.93 -24.18
CA LEU A 141 -12.04 13.53 -23.54
C LEU A 141 -11.67 14.91 -23.01
N VAL A 142 -12.32 15.96 -23.50
CA VAL A 142 -12.16 17.33 -23.00
C VAL A 142 -13.35 17.70 -22.13
N THR A 143 -13.10 18.30 -20.97
CA THR A 143 -14.16 18.61 -19.98
C THR A 143 -14.08 20.02 -19.40
N GLY A 144 -15.21 20.73 -19.43
CA GLY A 144 -15.43 22.02 -18.75
C GLY A 144 -16.62 22.79 -19.32
N GLY A 145 -17.65 23.03 -18.51
CA GLY A 145 -18.95 23.59 -18.94
C GLY A 145 -19.26 25.03 -18.51
N VAL A 146 -18.33 25.75 -17.86
CA VAL A 146 -18.60 27.12 -17.42
C VAL A 146 -18.67 28.07 -18.64
N GLU A 147 -19.87 28.49 -19.02
CA GLU A 147 -20.08 29.38 -20.17
C GLU A 147 -19.51 30.79 -19.94
N LYS A 148 -18.72 31.26 -20.90
CA LYS A 148 -18.28 32.65 -21.06
C LYS A 148 -18.55 33.12 -22.48
N ASN A 149 -19.35 34.18 -22.60
CA ASN A 149 -19.68 34.80 -23.89
C ASN A 149 -20.21 33.78 -24.93
N GLY A 150 -21.05 32.82 -24.50
CA GLY A 150 -21.64 31.79 -25.35
C GLY A 150 -20.73 30.61 -25.69
N TRP A 151 -19.57 30.49 -25.05
CA TRP A 151 -18.63 29.37 -25.23
C TRP A 151 -18.32 28.70 -23.90
N THR A 152 -18.23 27.37 -23.90
CA THR A 152 -17.65 26.60 -22.79
C THR A 152 -16.18 26.28 -23.05
N GLU A 153 -15.47 25.86 -22.00
CA GLU A 153 -14.10 25.37 -22.13
C GLU A 153 -14.05 24.13 -23.03
N GLY A 154 -15.00 23.19 -22.85
CA GLY A 154 -15.16 21.99 -23.68
C GLY A 154 -15.27 22.31 -25.17
N ASP A 155 -16.12 23.27 -25.54
CA ASP A 155 -16.29 23.68 -26.95
C ASP A 155 -15.00 24.26 -27.53
N ARG A 156 -14.30 25.12 -26.75
CA ARG A 156 -13.04 25.73 -27.18
C ARG A 156 -11.91 24.72 -27.32
N MET A 157 -11.82 23.77 -26.39
CA MET A 157 -10.84 22.69 -26.42
C MET A 157 -11.05 21.78 -27.64
N HIS A 158 -12.31 21.43 -27.94
CA HIS A 158 -12.66 20.67 -29.13
C HIS A 158 -12.20 21.38 -30.41
N ASP A 159 -12.63 22.62 -30.61
CA ASP A 159 -12.33 23.38 -31.84
C ASP A 159 -10.83 23.54 -32.04
N TRP A 160 -10.09 23.83 -30.97
CA TRP A 160 -8.63 23.96 -31.03
C TRP A 160 -7.96 22.65 -31.44
N LEU A 161 -8.36 21.50 -30.86
CA LEU A 161 -7.76 20.21 -31.22
C LEU A 161 -8.03 19.82 -32.67
N VAL A 162 -9.24 20.06 -33.16
CA VAL A 162 -9.61 19.83 -34.57
C VAL A 162 -8.80 20.74 -35.50
N ASP A 163 -8.67 22.03 -35.16
CA ASP A 163 -7.87 22.99 -35.93
C ASP A 163 -6.38 22.63 -35.97
N HIS A 164 -5.88 21.89 -34.97
CA HIS A 164 -4.51 21.38 -34.91
C HIS A 164 -4.37 19.95 -35.47
N GLY A 165 -5.42 19.39 -36.08
CA GLY A 165 -5.36 18.17 -36.87
C GLY A 165 -5.70 16.89 -36.12
N LEU A 166 -6.18 16.96 -34.88
CA LEU A 166 -6.77 15.80 -34.22
C LEU A 166 -8.12 15.47 -34.86
N SER A 167 -8.34 14.18 -35.13
CA SER A 167 -9.57 13.72 -35.78
C SER A 167 -10.78 13.90 -34.86
N GLU A 168 -11.86 14.50 -35.36
CA GLU A 168 -13.07 14.82 -34.59
C GLU A 168 -13.71 13.58 -33.94
N ASP A 169 -13.66 12.43 -34.60
CA ASP A 169 -14.16 11.14 -34.09
C ASP A 169 -13.38 10.60 -32.87
N ARG A 170 -12.20 11.16 -32.58
CA ARG A 170 -11.41 10.83 -31.39
C ARG A 170 -11.68 11.76 -30.20
N ILE A 171 -12.42 12.85 -30.39
CA ILE A 171 -12.64 13.85 -29.35
C ILE A 171 -14.01 13.63 -28.71
N ILE A 172 -14.02 13.45 -27.39
CA ILE A 172 -15.23 13.35 -26.57
C ILE A 172 -15.37 14.67 -25.82
N VAL A 173 -16.54 15.30 -25.87
CA VAL A 173 -16.75 16.63 -25.26
C VAL A 173 -17.74 16.53 -24.10
N GLU A 174 -17.31 17.00 -22.94
CA GLU A 174 -18.15 17.26 -21.77
C GLU A 174 -18.16 18.77 -21.49
N ASN A 175 -19.32 19.41 -21.62
CA ASN A 175 -19.46 20.87 -21.56
C ASN A 175 -20.62 21.35 -20.67
N GLU A 176 -21.05 20.53 -19.71
CA GLU A 176 -22.17 20.85 -18.81
C GLU A 176 -21.71 21.08 -17.36
N SER A 177 -20.47 20.73 -17.03
CA SER A 177 -19.89 20.83 -15.69
C SER A 177 -19.56 22.25 -15.24
N SER A 178 -19.76 22.53 -13.95
CA SER A 178 -19.44 23.84 -13.34
C SER A 178 -18.18 23.83 -12.46
N ASN A 179 -17.62 22.66 -12.18
CA ASN A 179 -16.47 22.48 -11.29
C ASN A 179 -15.83 21.09 -11.48
N THR A 180 -14.61 20.88 -10.94
CA THR A 180 -13.84 19.64 -11.10
C THR A 180 -14.58 18.35 -10.70
N VAL A 181 -15.51 18.42 -9.72
CA VAL A 181 -16.28 17.26 -9.26
C VAL A 181 -17.34 16.88 -10.30
N GLU A 182 -18.04 17.88 -10.84
CA GLU A 182 -18.98 17.70 -11.95
C GLU A 182 -18.28 17.27 -13.23
N ASN A 183 -17.08 17.79 -13.53
CA ASN A 183 -16.25 17.32 -14.64
C ASN A 183 -16.08 15.80 -14.56
N ALA A 184 -15.66 15.28 -13.40
CA ALA A 184 -15.46 13.84 -13.21
C ALA A 184 -16.76 13.05 -13.39
N SER A 185 -17.84 13.46 -12.70
CA SER A 185 -19.13 12.77 -12.77
C SER A 185 -19.67 12.72 -14.21
N ASN A 186 -19.68 13.85 -14.90
CA ASN A 186 -20.21 13.97 -16.26
C ASN A 186 -19.32 13.23 -17.28
N SER A 187 -17.99 13.25 -17.08
CA SER A 187 -17.06 12.50 -17.93
C SER A 187 -17.39 11.00 -17.89
N PHE A 188 -17.53 10.42 -16.70
CA PHE A 188 -17.87 9.00 -16.56
C PHE A 188 -19.29 8.68 -17.03
N GLU A 189 -20.25 9.61 -16.87
CA GLU A 189 -21.60 9.45 -17.42
C GLU A 189 -21.56 9.32 -18.96
N ILE A 190 -20.73 10.11 -19.64
CA ILE A 190 -20.54 10.00 -21.09
C ILE A 190 -19.84 8.68 -21.44
N LEU A 191 -18.72 8.37 -20.78
CA LEU A 191 -17.93 7.17 -21.06
C LEU A 191 -18.77 5.90 -20.91
N TYR A 192 -19.46 5.71 -19.77
CA TYR A 192 -20.26 4.51 -19.54
C TYR A 192 -21.49 4.37 -20.43
N ASN A 193 -22.07 5.46 -20.92
CA ASN A 193 -23.32 5.41 -21.69
C ASN A 193 -23.11 5.44 -23.21
N GLN A 194 -21.96 5.91 -23.68
CA GLN A 194 -21.71 6.16 -25.10
C GLN A 194 -20.51 5.39 -25.66
N TYR A 195 -19.61 4.87 -24.81
CA TYR A 195 -18.37 4.23 -25.21
C TYR A 195 -18.15 2.90 -24.49
N ASP A 196 -18.57 1.79 -25.10
CA ASP A 196 -18.45 0.45 -24.51
C ASP A 196 -17.02 -0.12 -24.53
N ASP A 197 -16.15 0.37 -25.42
CA ASP A 197 -14.78 -0.15 -25.59
C ASP A 197 -13.77 0.51 -24.64
N ILE A 198 -14.08 1.66 -24.05
CA ILE A 198 -13.15 2.39 -23.16
C ILE A 198 -13.19 1.75 -21.77
N ASP A 199 -12.06 1.21 -21.34
CA ASP A 199 -11.90 0.58 -20.03
C ASP A 199 -10.74 1.14 -19.20
N SER A 200 -9.97 2.10 -19.74
CA SER A 200 -8.90 2.77 -18.99
C SER A 200 -8.80 4.27 -19.29
N PHE A 201 -8.29 5.05 -18.32
CA PHE A 201 -8.08 6.49 -18.49
C PHE A 201 -6.80 7.01 -17.80
N SER A 202 -6.25 8.10 -18.34
CA SER A 202 -5.18 8.90 -17.74
C SER A 202 -5.53 10.39 -17.80
N MET A 203 -4.98 11.17 -16.88
CA MET A 203 -5.29 12.59 -16.71
C MET A 203 -4.29 13.49 -17.45
N ILE A 204 -4.81 14.53 -18.09
CA ILE A 204 -4.04 15.65 -18.64
C ILE A 204 -4.56 16.97 -18.07
N THR A 205 -3.69 17.70 -17.38
CA THR A 205 -4.01 19.02 -16.84
C THR A 205 -2.72 19.82 -16.60
N SER A 206 -2.74 20.91 -15.83
CA SER A 206 -1.52 21.56 -15.37
C SER A 206 -0.88 20.77 -14.24
N GLN A 207 0.46 20.67 -14.22
CA GLN A 207 1.21 19.80 -13.32
C GLN A 207 0.79 19.96 -11.84
N TYR A 208 0.65 21.20 -11.38
CA TYR A 208 0.23 21.48 -10.00
C TYR A 208 -1.17 20.94 -9.60
N HIS A 209 -2.02 20.62 -10.59
CA HIS A 209 -3.39 20.14 -10.40
C HIS A 209 -3.53 18.62 -10.52
N LEU A 210 -2.49 17.92 -11.02
CA LEU A 210 -2.56 16.49 -11.36
C LEU A 210 -3.02 15.60 -10.22
N LYS A 211 -2.45 15.77 -9.02
CA LYS A 211 -2.80 14.94 -7.86
C LYS A 211 -4.27 15.08 -7.47
N ARG A 212 -4.77 16.32 -7.33
CA ARG A 212 -6.18 16.56 -6.99
C ARG A 212 -7.12 15.98 -8.04
N SER A 213 -6.84 16.20 -9.33
CA SER A 213 -7.66 15.64 -10.40
C SER A 213 -7.65 14.12 -10.40
N SER A 214 -6.50 13.50 -10.14
CA SER A 214 -6.34 12.05 -10.12
C SER A 214 -7.14 11.39 -9.01
N ILE A 215 -7.08 11.95 -7.80
CA ILE A 215 -7.87 11.47 -6.65
C ILE A 215 -9.35 11.51 -7.01
N PHE A 216 -9.84 12.64 -7.54
CA PHE A 216 -11.26 12.82 -7.83
C PHE A 216 -11.75 11.88 -8.94
N TYR A 217 -10.99 11.73 -10.02
CA TYR A 217 -11.36 10.86 -11.12
C TYR A 217 -11.27 9.38 -10.75
N TYR A 218 -10.25 8.97 -9.99
CA TYR A 218 -10.17 7.61 -9.48
C TYR A 218 -11.40 7.28 -8.62
N THR A 219 -11.68 8.11 -7.61
CA THR A 219 -12.83 7.88 -6.72
C THR A 219 -14.15 7.89 -7.49
N MET A 220 -14.35 8.84 -8.41
CA MET A 220 -15.56 8.91 -9.22
C MET A 220 -15.72 7.69 -10.13
N SER A 221 -14.63 7.15 -10.71
CA SER A 221 -14.70 5.90 -11.48
C SER A 221 -15.28 4.76 -10.65
N GLN A 222 -14.80 4.60 -9.40
CA GLN A 222 -15.30 3.57 -8.48
C GLN A 222 -16.79 3.78 -8.12
N LEU A 223 -17.16 5.01 -7.76
CA LEU A 223 -18.53 5.33 -7.34
C LEU A 223 -19.53 5.17 -8.49
N LYS A 224 -19.19 5.63 -9.70
CA LYS A 224 -20.03 5.48 -10.90
C LYS A 224 -20.14 4.03 -11.35
N ALA A 225 -19.07 3.26 -11.27
CA ALA A 225 -19.10 1.83 -11.55
C ALA A 225 -20.10 1.12 -10.63
N LYS A 226 -20.06 1.41 -9.32
CA LYS A 226 -21.00 0.87 -8.34
C LYS A 226 -22.44 1.29 -8.65
N GLU A 227 -22.67 2.58 -8.89
CA GLU A 227 -24.01 3.14 -9.22
C GLU A 227 -24.62 2.41 -10.43
N LEU A 228 -23.82 2.19 -11.47
CA LEU A 228 -24.24 1.60 -12.73
C LEU A 228 -24.14 0.06 -12.77
N GLN A 229 -23.65 -0.57 -11.70
CA GLN A 229 -23.36 -2.01 -11.63
C GLN A 229 -22.43 -2.48 -12.76
N LYS A 230 -21.41 -1.68 -13.07
CA LYS A 230 -20.35 -1.95 -14.05
C LYS A 230 -19.00 -2.13 -13.35
N SER A 231 -17.99 -2.56 -14.10
CA SER A 231 -16.60 -2.49 -13.65
C SER A 231 -16.09 -1.05 -13.75
N PRO A 232 -15.24 -0.59 -12.81
CA PRO A 232 -14.57 0.70 -12.93
C PRO A 232 -13.74 0.78 -14.20
N ILE A 233 -13.81 1.91 -14.89
CA ILE A 233 -12.81 2.27 -15.90
C ILE A 233 -11.49 2.46 -15.15
N GLU A 234 -10.49 1.67 -15.49
CA GLU A 234 -9.20 1.56 -14.83
C GLU A 234 -8.44 2.88 -14.90
N PHE A 235 -7.93 3.32 -13.75
CA PHE A 235 -7.09 4.50 -13.67
C PHE A 235 -5.63 4.14 -13.93
N LEU A 236 -5.06 4.61 -15.03
CA LEU A 236 -3.65 4.46 -15.36
C LEU A 236 -2.89 5.72 -14.93
N GLY A 237 -2.67 5.85 -13.61
CA GLY A 237 -2.02 7.02 -13.01
C GLY A 237 -0.60 7.27 -13.50
N GLU A 238 0.14 6.21 -13.84
CA GLU A 238 1.47 6.32 -14.48
C GLU A 238 1.41 7.05 -15.83
N GLY A 239 0.26 7.07 -16.50
CA GLY A 239 0.04 7.79 -17.75
C GLY A 239 -0.31 9.27 -17.59
N ASN A 240 -0.54 9.73 -16.36
CA ASN A 240 -0.89 11.11 -16.09
C ASN A 240 0.24 12.04 -16.54
N THR A 241 -0.12 13.13 -17.22
CA THR A 241 0.89 14.08 -17.71
C THR A 241 0.41 15.52 -17.63
N GLY A 242 1.33 16.41 -17.27
CA GLY A 242 1.05 17.80 -16.93
C GLY A 242 1.65 18.80 -17.90
N TRP A 243 0.97 19.92 -18.09
CA TRP A 243 1.61 21.15 -18.55
C TRP A 243 2.35 21.81 -17.37
N TYR A 244 3.66 22.01 -17.52
CA TYR A 244 4.49 22.53 -16.43
C TYR A 244 4.23 24.02 -16.15
N ARG A 245 4.12 24.37 -14.87
CA ARG A 245 3.89 25.73 -14.38
C ARG A 245 4.99 26.15 -13.42
N GLU A 246 5.91 26.98 -13.90
CA GLU A 246 7.01 27.49 -13.07
C GLU A 246 6.54 28.33 -11.87
N ASP A 247 5.38 28.98 -11.97
CA ASP A 247 4.82 29.87 -10.94
C ASP A 247 3.91 29.16 -9.94
N LYS A 248 3.70 27.85 -10.08
CA LYS A 248 2.79 27.06 -9.25
C LYS A 248 3.50 25.87 -8.63
N THR A 249 3.05 25.53 -7.44
CA THR A 249 3.33 24.26 -6.77
C THR A 249 2.02 23.55 -6.55
N GLU A 250 2.08 22.33 -6.03
CA GLU A 250 0.93 21.50 -5.71
C GLU A 250 -0.18 22.19 -4.91
N GLU A 251 -1.43 21.81 -5.20
CA GLU A 251 -2.60 22.24 -4.44
C GLU A 251 -2.65 21.62 -3.03
N SER A 252 -3.19 22.36 -2.06
CA SER A 252 -3.21 21.94 -0.66
C SER A 252 -4.10 20.71 -0.40
N LEU A 253 -3.72 19.90 0.59
CA LEU A 253 -4.55 18.79 1.10
C LEU A 253 -5.98 19.25 1.44
N SER A 254 -6.13 20.44 2.04
CA SER A 254 -7.44 21.00 2.37
C SER A 254 -8.37 21.22 1.17
N LEU A 255 -7.83 21.50 -0.03
CA LEU A 255 -8.62 21.60 -1.26
C LEU A 255 -9.06 20.22 -1.74
N LYS A 256 -8.18 19.22 -1.63
CA LYS A 256 -8.47 17.81 -1.97
C LYS A 256 -9.57 17.25 -1.05
N ILE A 257 -9.45 17.46 0.26
CA ILE A 257 -10.43 17.05 1.27
C ILE A 257 -11.82 17.64 1.01
N ARG A 258 -11.90 18.95 0.76
CA ARG A 258 -13.17 19.60 0.45
C ARG A 258 -13.84 19.01 -0.79
N GLY A 259 -13.06 18.75 -1.84
CA GLY A 259 -13.61 18.14 -3.06
C GLY A 259 -13.99 16.67 -2.85
N MET A 260 -13.28 15.93 -1.99
CA MET A 260 -13.64 14.54 -1.68
C MET A 260 -14.99 14.41 -0.99
N TYR A 261 -15.37 15.33 -0.09
CA TYR A 261 -16.74 15.37 0.44
C TYR A 261 -17.79 15.53 -0.67
N GLN A 262 -17.52 16.38 -1.66
CA GLN A 262 -18.42 16.61 -2.79
C GLN A 262 -18.49 15.40 -3.72
N ILE A 263 -17.34 14.77 -4.03
CA ILE A 263 -17.25 13.52 -4.82
C ILE A 263 -18.04 12.40 -4.14
N ALA A 264 -17.87 12.25 -2.83
CA ALA A 264 -18.56 11.25 -2.03
C ALA A 264 -20.07 11.52 -1.89
N GLY A 265 -20.50 12.77 -2.07
CA GLY A 265 -21.89 13.18 -1.85
C GLY A 265 -22.31 13.19 -0.38
N VAL A 266 -21.36 13.36 0.55
CA VAL A 266 -21.61 13.31 2.00
C VAL A 266 -21.38 14.66 2.67
N GLU A 267 -22.06 14.90 3.80
CA GLU A 267 -21.83 16.11 4.61
C GLU A 267 -20.46 16.08 5.27
N GLN A 268 -19.83 17.25 5.42
CA GLN A 268 -18.51 17.36 6.02
C GLN A 268 -18.57 17.13 7.54
N SER A 269 -17.73 16.21 8.04
CA SER A 269 -17.48 16.03 9.47
C SER A 269 -16.58 17.15 10.00
N ILE A 270 -16.76 17.52 11.27
CA ILE A 270 -16.07 18.64 11.91
C ILE A 270 -15.73 18.26 13.35
N ASP A 271 -14.52 18.63 13.80
CA ASP A 271 -14.05 18.49 15.19
C ASP A 271 -14.22 17.06 15.77
N LEU A 272 -13.93 16.03 14.96
CA LEU A 272 -13.95 14.65 15.46
C LEU A 272 -12.74 14.39 16.39
N PRO A 273 -12.93 13.58 17.45
CA PRO A 273 -11.83 13.22 18.33
C PRO A 273 -10.82 12.31 17.60
N ILE A 274 -9.54 12.61 17.76
CA ILE A 274 -8.43 11.79 17.26
C ILE A 274 -8.03 10.80 18.34
N SER A 275 -7.80 9.55 17.94
CA SER A 275 -7.38 8.45 18.83
C SER A 275 -6.13 8.85 19.62
N GLN A 276 -6.15 8.60 20.93
CA GLN A 276 -5.01 8.88 21.81
C GLN A 276 -4.32 7.57 22.17
N LEU A 277 -3.03 7.47 21.83
CA LEU A 277 -2.18 6.34 22.23
C LEU A 277 -2.24 6.17 23.75
N GLU A 278 -2.43 4.97 24.29
CA GLU A 278 -2.52 4.72 25.74
C GLU A 278 -1.49 3.73 26.24
N GLU A 279 -1.26 2.65 25.50
CA GLU A 279 -0.36 1.58 25.89
C GLU A 279 0.29 0.88 24.70
N LEU A 280 1.34 0.10 25.00
CA LEU A 280 1.93 -0.85 24.09
C LEU A 280 1.75 -2.26 24.65
N GLU A 281 1.26 -3.17 23.83
CA GLU A 281 1.27 -4.62 24.06
C GLU A 281 2.38 -5.24 23.21
N ILE A 282 3.13 -6.17 23.82
CA ILE A 282 4.29 -6.79 23.16
C ILE A 282 4.03 -8.27 23.13
N GLU A 283 4.02 -8.85 21.95
CA GLU A 283 3.87 -10.28 21.72
C GLU A 283 5.11 -10.82 21.00
N GLY A 284 5.44 -12.08 21.21
CA GLY A 284 6.59 -12.72 20.58
C GLY A 284 7.42 -13.54 21.56
N ASP A 285 8.64 -13.86 21.12
CA ASP A 285 9.54 -14.71 21.88
C ASP A 285 10.24 -13.93 23.00
N LEU A 286 10.49 -14.62 24.12
CA LEU A 286 11.29 -14.10 25.23
C LEU A 286 12.61 -14.87 25.41
N GLU A 287 12.74 -16.00 24.73
CA GLU A 287 13.91 -16.86 24.76
C GLU A 287 14.34 -17.11 23.31
N TYR A 288 15.60 -16.84 23.03
CA TYR A 288 16.21 -16.96 21.71
C TYR A 288 17.41 -17.89 21.81
N ILE A 289 17.77 -18.53 20.70
CA ILE A 289 19.06 -19.19 20.54
C ILE A 289 20.05 -18.19 19.93
N LEU A 290 21.34 -18.36 20.23
CA LEU A 290 22.41 -17.59 19.59
C LEU A 290 22.20 -17.48 18.07
N HIS A 291 22.33 -16.27 17.54
CA HIS A 291 22.10 -15.88 16.14
C HIS A 291 20.66 -15.93 15.62
N GLU A 292 19.67 -16.27 16.46
CA GLU A 292 18.25 -16.23 16.09
C GLU A 292 17.80 -14.79 15.82
N LYS A 293 16.95 -14.60 14.82
CA LYS A 293 16.34 -13.31 14.51
C LYS A 293 15.38 -12.90 15.63
N LEU A 294 15.32 -11.60 15.91
CA LEU A 294 14.31 -11.07 16.82
C LEU A 294 12.92 -11.33 16.23
N ASN A 295 12.02 -11.84 17.06
CA ASN A 295 10.64 -12.13 16.69
C ASN A 295 9.72 -11.52 17.75
N VAL A 296 9.43 -10.23 17.59
CA VAL A 296 8.59 -9.44 18.50
C VAL A 296 7.66 -8.58 17.65
N ASN A 297 6.38 -8.60 18.00
CA ASN A 297 5.36 -7.71 17.48
C ASN A 297 4.99 -6.67 18.55
N VAL A 298 4.77 -5.44 18.10
CA VAL A 298 4.39 -4.30 18.94
C VAL A 298 3.00 -3.85 18.52
N TYR A 299 2.06 -3.92 19.46
CA TYR A 299 0.69 -3.45 19.26
C TYR A 299 0.45 -2.18 20.09
N ALA A 300 -0.01 -1.11 19.43
CA ALA A 300 -0.43 0.11 20.10
C ALA A 300 -1.91 0.01 20.48
N GLY A 301 -2.24 0.29 21.75
CA GLY A 301 -3.60 0.42 22.24
C GLY A 301 -3.99 1.87 22.44
N TYR A 302 -5.25 2.21 22.11
CA TYR A 302 -5.78 3.58 22.13
C TYR A 302 -6.97 3.73 23.09
N ASP A 303 -7.26 4.98 23.47
CA ASP A 303 -8.31 5.37 24.42
C ASP A 303 -9.74 4.92 24.07
N ASN A 304 -10.00 4.66 22.79
CA ASN A 304 -11.25 4.12 22.30
C ASN A 304 -11.31 2.58 22.25
N GLY A 305 -10.26 1.90 22.72
CA GLY A 305 -10.13 0.44 22.73
C GLY A 305 -9.69 -0.16 21.40
N TYR A 306 -9.39 0.66 20.38
CA TYR A 306 -8.76 0.19 19.16
C TYR A 306 -7.32 -0.24 19.45
N GLN A 307 -6.85 -1.24 18.71
CA GLN A 307 -5.47 -1.69 18.72
C GLN A 307 -4.98 -1.83 17.28
N ARG A 308 -3.70 -1.52 17.03
CA ARG A 308 -3.09 -1.76 15.72
C ARG A 308 -1.64 -2.20 15.85
N ASP A 309 -1.19 -2.97 14.87
CA ASP A 309 0.21 -3.33 14.72
C ASP A 309 1.04 -2.07 14.37
N VAL A 310 2.07 -1.81 15.18
CA VAL A 310 3.01 -0.71 15.02
C VAL A 310 4.45 -1.21 15.05
N THR A 311 4.67 -2.51 14.78
CA THR A 311 6.00 -3.15 14.83
C THR A 311 7.00 -2.43 13.94
N GLU A 312 6.66 -2.22 12.67
CA GLU A 312 7.51 -1.53 11.69
C GLU A 312 7.62 0.00 11.93
N LEU A 313 6.76 0.54 12.79
CA LEU A 313 6.77 1.96 13.18
C LEU A 313 7.51 2.19 14.51
N SER A 314 7.85 1.12 15.22
CA SER A 314 8.48 1.18 16.54
C SER A 314 9.99 1.05 16.41
N GLU A 315 10.73 1.80 17.22
CA GLU A 315 12.16 1.61 17.37
C GLU A 315 12.40 0.55 18.46
N ILE A 316 12.96 -0.60 18.08
CA ILE A 316 13.31 -1.68 19.00
C ILE A 316 14.83 -1.77 19.11
N THR A 317 15.35 -1.57 20.32
CA THR A 317 16.79 -1.56 20.62
C THR A 317 17.13 -2.47 21.80
N GLY A 318 18.41 -2.77 21.99
CA GLY A 318 18.89 -3.55 23.14
C GLY A 318 19.02 -5.06 22.91
N PHE A 319 18.65 -5.55 21.72
CA PHE A 319 18.85 -6.95 21.33
C PHE A 319 20.13 -7.12 20.50
N ASP A 320 20.98 -8.06 20.92
CA ASP A 320 22.13 -8.55 20.17
C ASP A 320 22.13 -10.08 20.17
N SER A 321 21.73 -10.68 19.05
CA SER A 321 21.66 -12.15 18.93
C SER A 321 23.02 -12.84 19.00
N THR A 322 24.13 -12.10 19.03
CA THR A 322 25.49 -12.67 19.15
C THR A 322 26.00 -12.78 20.58
N ILE A 323 25.23 -12.29 21.57
CA ILE A 323 25.62 -12.25 22.98
C ILE A 323 24.67 -13.14 23.80
N ILE A 324 25.21 -14.17 24.45
CA ILE A 324 24.45 -15.06 25.34
C ILE A 324 24.14 -14.36 26.66
N GLY A 325 22.93 -14.60 27.18
CA GLY A 325 22.44 -14.17 28.49
C GLY A 325 21.22 -13.26 28.40
N ASP A 326 20.79 -12.80 29.58
CA ASP A 326 19.67 -11.87 29.71
C ASP A 326 20.01 -10.51 29.07
N GLN A 327 19.08 -10.00 28.27
CA GLN A 327 19.15 -8.69 27.62
C GLN A 327 17.85 -7.93 27.89
N GLU A 328 17.95 -6.61 28.05
CA GLU A 328 16.80 -5.72 28.17
C GLU A 328 16.57 -5.06 26.81
N LEU A 329 15.40 -5.30 26.22
CA LEU A 329 14.96 -4.62 25.01
C LEU A 329 14.17 -3.38 25.40
N THR A 330 14.41 -2.30 24.68
CA THR A 330 13.63 -1.06 24.77
C THR A 330 12.86 -0.88 23.47
N ILE A 331 11.53 -0.86 23.60
CA ILE A 331 10.60 -0.55 22.53
C ILE A 331 10.15 0.89 22.71
N HIS A 332 10.34 1.70 21.68
CA HIS A 332 9.95 3.10 21.63
C HIS A 332 8.92 3.31 20.52
N TYR A 333 7.78 3.89 20.88
CA TYR A 333 6.75 4.28 19.92
C TYR A 333 6.22 5.68 20.24
N GLU A 334 6.13 6.53 19.23
CA GLU A 334 5.55 7.87 19.32
C GLU A 334 4.45 8.05 18.27
N GLU A 335 3.30 8.55 18.71
CA GLU A 335 2.22 8.95 17.83
C GLU A 335 1.53 10.19 18.38
N ASN A 336 1.24 11.17 17.50
CA ASN A 336 0.54 12.40 17.84
C ASN A 336 1.16 13.16 19.04
N GLY A 337 2.48 13.12 19.16
CA GLY A 337 3.26 13.76 20.23
C GLY A 337 3.16 13.06 21.59
N LYS A 338 2.55 11.88 21.67
CA LYS A 338 2.62 11.00 22.84
C LYS A 338 3.59 9.86 22.58
N THR A 339 4.52 9.70 23.50
CA THR A 339 5.56 8.66 23.46
C THR A 339 5.29 7.61 24.54
N ILE A 340 5.47 6.34 24.20
CA ILE A 340 5.52 5.23 25.16
C ILE A 340 6.81 4.46 24.95
N ASP A 341 7.60 4.36 26.02
CA ASP A 341 8.74 3.46 26.13
C ASP A 341 8.33 2.24 26.95
N LYS A 342 8.59 1.04 26.43
CA LYS A 342 8.35 -0.22 27.12
C LYS A 342 9.60 -1.07 27.09
N ASN A 343 10.00 -1.54 28.27
CA ASN A 343 11.10 -2.49 28.40
C ASN A 343 10.57 -3.91 28.57
N ILE A 344 11.19 -4.86 27.89
CA ILE A 344 11.00 -6.30 28.11
C ILE A 344 12.37 -6.96 28.33
N ASN A 345 12.39 -8.06 29.08
CA ASN A 345 13.60 -8.87 29.21
C ASN A 345 13.48 -10.07 28.27
N VAL A 346 14.54 -10.34 27.54
CA VAL A 346 14.70 -11.56 26.74
C VAL A 346 15.99 -12.27 27.15
N SER A 347 16.11 -13.56 26.88
CA SER A 347 17.36 -14.31 27.05
C SER A 347 17.83 -14.86 25.72
N VAL A 348 19.13 -14.77 25.45
CA VAL A 348 19.78 -15.52 24.36
C VAL A 348 20.53 -16.69 24.98
N GLU A 349 20.12 -17.90 24.65
CA GLU A 349 20.69 -19.14 25.16
C GLU A 349 21.73 -19.72 24.20
N ALA A 350 22.72 -20.43 24.77
CA ALA A 350 23.67 -21.20 23.99
C ALA A 350 22.94 -22.30 23.18
N PRO A 351 23.34 -22.58 21.93
CA PRO A 351 22.76 -23.68 21.19
C PRO A 351 23.12 -25.03 21.82
N SER A 352 22.19 -25.96 21.74
CA SER A 352 22.34 -27.38 22.09
C SER A 352 21.84 -28.23 20.92
N LEU A 353 22.13 -29.53 20.91
CA LEU A 353 21.54 -30.41 19.89
C LEU A 353 20.01 -30.43 19.96
N ASP A 354 19.44 -30.28 21.16
CA ASP A 354 17.98 -30.24 21.36
C ASP A 354 17.38 -28.94 20.82
N SER A 355 17.99 -27.80 21.12
CA SER A 355 17.51 -26.52 20.56
C SER A 355 17.70 -26.47 19.05
N MET A 356 18.80 -26.99 18.51
CA MET A 356 19.01 -27.11 17.07
C MET A 356 17.94 -27.98 16.39
N GLN A 357 17.52 -29.09 17.03
CA GLN A 357 16.42 -29.92 16.52
C GLN A 357 15.09 -29.17 16.52
N GLN A 358 14.81 -28.40 17.56
CA GLN A 358 13.60 -27.59 17.62
C GLN A 358 13.64 -26.48 16.55
N GLN A 359 14.78 -25.83 16.38
CA GLN A 359 14.94 -24.75 15.42
C GLN A 359 14.83 -25.22 13.97
N VAL A 360 15.30 -26.42 13.62
CA VAL A 360 15.02 -26.99 12.28
C VAL A 360 13.51 -27.10 12.04
N LYS A 361 12.69 -27.41 13.05
CA LYS A 361 11.23 -27.44 12.87
C LYS A 361 10.65 -26.05 12.72
N ASN A 362 11.08 -25.11 13.57
CA ASN A 362 10.62 -23.72 13.49
C ASN A 362 10.94 -23.13 12.11
N LEU A 363 12.17 -23.31 11.61
CA LEU A 363 12.58 -22.88 10.27
C LEU A 363 11.76 -23.56 9.14
N GLN A 364 11.34 -24.82 9.34
CA GLN A 364 10.43 -25.47 8.39
C GLN A 364 9.05 -24.80 8.39
N ASP A 365 8.50 -24.54 9.58
CA ASP A 365 7.19 -23.90 9.73
C ASP A 365 7.21 -22.44 9.21
N GLU A 366 8.36 -21.77 9.31
CA GLU A 366 8.63 -20.45 8.74
C GLU A 366 8.83 -20.46 7.21
N GLY A 367 8.87 -21.64 6.58
CA GLY A 367 9.05 -21.76 5.13
C GLY A 367 10.49 -21.51 4.65
N GLU A 368 11.47 -21.60 5.54
CA GLU A 368 12.89 -21.35 5.24
C GLU A 368 13.56 -22.48 4.44
N PHE A 369 12.81 -23.56 4.15
CA PHE A 369 13.24 -24.69 3.34
C PHE A 369 12.35 -24.90 2.12
N ALA A 370 12.93 -25.37 1.02
CA ALA A 370 12.22 -25.62 -0.23
C ALA A 370 11.18 -26.76 -0.14
N ASP A 371 11.43 -27.78 0.69
CA ASP A 371 10.49 -28.87 0.95
C ASP A 371 10.79 -29.65 2.24
N ASP A 372 9.81 -30.46 2.69
CA ASP A 372 9.88 -31.28 3.91
C ASP A 372 11.05 -32.28 3.95
N ASN A 373 11.62 -32.69 2.81
CA ASN A 373 12.75 -33.60 2.80
C ASN A 373 14.04 -32.92 3.25
N VAL A 374 14.17 -31.60 3.04
CA VAL A 374 15.30 -30.81 3.53
C VAL A 374 15.29 -30.84 5.06
N ALA A 375 14.19 -30.40 5.68
CA ALA A 375 14.00 -30.43 7.13
C ALA A 375 14.26 -31.83 7.70
N ARG A 376 13.61 -32.85 7.12
CA ARG A 376 13.76 -34.25 7.56
C ARG A 376 15.20 -34.74 7.45
N SER A 377 15.95 -34.34 6.43
CA SER A 377 17.36 -34.72 6.30
C SER A 377 18.23 -34.13 7.41
N LEU A 378 17.97 -32.87 7.78
CA LEU A 378 18.65 -32.18 8.87
C LEU A 378 18.30 -32.80 10.22
N GLU A 379 17.01 -33.05 10.48
CA GLU A 379 16.53 -33.69 11.71
C GLU A 379 17.10 -35.10 11.93
N VAL A 380 17.16 -35.92 10.87
CA VAL A 380 17.74 -37.28 10.94
C VAL A 380 19.22 -37.20 11.32
N HIS A 381 19.93 -36.22 10.79
CA HIS A 381 21.34 -36.01 11.08
C HIS A 381 21.56 -35.53 12.52
N LEU A 382 20.76 -34.57 12.99
CA LEU A 382 20.77 -34.11 14.39
C LEU A 382 20.38 -35.22 15.37
N THR A 383 19.46 -36.12 14.99
CA THR A 383 19.09 -37.29 15.80
C THR A 383 20.27 -38.25 15.98
N ALA A 384 21.08 -38.44 14.93
CA ALA A 384 22.30 -39.23 15.03
C ALA A 384 23.35 -38.57 15.93
N LEU A 385 23.50 -37.24 15.83
CA LEU A 385 24.38 -36.45 16.69
C LEU A 385 24.01 -36.60 18.17
N LYS A 386 22.74 -36.43 18.51
CA LYS A 386 22.23 -36.60 19.89
C LYS A 386 22.56 -37.97 20.45
N ARG A 387 22.38 -39.03 19.66
CA ARG A 387 22.76 -40.39 20.05
C ARG A 387 24.26 -40.52 20.35
N TYR A 388 25.12 -39.85 19.59
CA TYR A 388 26.57 -39.89 19.85
C TYR A 388 26.97 -39.09 21.08
N GLU A 389 26.28 -37.99 21.37
CA GLU A 389 26.44 -37.23 22.61
C GLU A 389 26.03 -38.08 23.83
N GLU A 390 24.82 -38.65 23.83
CA GLU A 390 24.28 -39.48 24.92
C GLU A 390 25.12 -40.73 25.21
N THR A 391 25.84 -41.24 24.20
CA THR A 391 26.70 -42.43 24.31
C THR A 391 28.19 -42.08 24.46
N GLU A 392 28.51 -40.81 24.69
CA GLU A 392 29.87 -40.27 24.92
C GLU A 392 30.86 -40.59 23.77
N GLN A 393 30.37 -40.74 22.54
CA GLN A 393 31.17 -41.07 21.35
C GLN A 393 31.76 -39.80 20.69
N ARG A 394 32.63 -39.07 21.42
CA ARG A 394 33.17 -37.75 21.02
C ARG A 394 33.73 -37.68 19.59
N GLU A 395 34.54 -38.66 19.16
CA GLU A 395 35.14 -38.66 17.81
C GLU A 395 34.06 -38.75 16.71
N LYS A 396 33.00 -39.53 16.96
CA LYS A 396 31.87 -39.62 16.02
C LYS A 396 31.01 -38.37 16.05
N LEU A 397 30.80 -37.78 17.22
CA LEU A 397 30.07 -36.52 17.37
C LEU A 397 30.72 -35.41 16.53
N LEU A 398 32.03 -35.19 16.71
CA LEU A 398 32.80 -34.20 15.94
C LEU A 398 32.73 -34.47 14.43
N LYS A 399 32.93 -35.72 14.01
CA LYS A 399 32.84 -36.09 12.58
C LYS A 399 31.45 -35.81 12.01
N HIS A 400 30.40 -36.08 12.76
CA HIS A 400 29.04 -35.86 12.31
C HIS A 400 28.64 -34.38 12.32
N LEU A 401 29.19 -33.54 13.21
CA LEU A 401 28.96 -32.08 13.18
C LEU A 401 29.57 -31.47 11.91
N ASN A 402 30.80 -31.84 11.56
CA ASN A 402 31.39 -31.48 10.27
C ASN A 402 30.53 -32.01 9.09
N GLY A 403 29.98 -33.23 9.22
CA GLY A 403 29.05 -33.79 8.24
C GLY A 403 27.76 -32.97 8.10
N PHE A 404 27.28 -32.36 9.18
CA PHE A 404 26.11 -31.50 9.19
C PHE A 404 26.38 -30.18 8.47
N GLN A 405 27.55 -29.57 8.69
CA GLN A 405 27.97 -28.37 7.95
C GLN A 405 28.01 -28.62 6.43
N ASN A 406 28.60 -29.74 5.99
CA ASN A 406 28.60 -30.11 4.57
C ASN A 406 27.18 -30.30 4.00
N LEU A 407 26.24 -30.79 4.83
CA LEU A 407 24.84 -30.95 4.42
C LEU A 407 24.14 -29.60 4.27
N LEU A 408 24.40 -28.65 5.19
CA LEU A 408 23.91 -27.28 5.09
C LEU A 408 24.44 -26.59 3.84
N GLU A 409 25.75 -26.70 3.56
CA GLU A 409 26.38 -26.18 2.34
C GLU A 409 25.75 -26.76 1.08
N TYR A 410 25.54 -28.09 1.05
CA TYR A 410 24.87 -28.74 -0.07
C TYR A 410 23.46 -28.18 -0.30
N HIS A 411 22.68 -27.99 0.75
CA HIS A 411 21.32 -27.45 0.62
C HIS A 411 21.35 -26.00 0.15
N ARG A 412 22.28 -25.17 0.64
CA ARG A 412 22.45 -23.78 0.21
C ARG A 412 22.84 -23.70 -1.26
N ASP A 413 23.82 -24.48 -1.70
CA ASP A 413 24.29 -24.54 -3.09
C ASP A 413 23.18 -24.99 -4.08
N LYS A 414 22.16 -25.67 -3.56
CA LYS A 414 20.99 -26.11 -4.32
C LYS A 414 19.78 -25.19 -4.18
N GLU A 415 19.92 -24.07 -3.47
CA GLU A 415 18.84 -23.13 -3.20
C GLU A 415 17.65 -23.83 -2.48
N LEU A 416 17.96 -24.83 -1.65
CA LEU A 416 16.97 -25.63 -0.91
C LEU A 416 16.71 -25.12 0.51
N ILE A 417 17.51 -24.17 0.98
CA ILE A 417 17.45 -23.50 2.28
C ILE A 417 17.71 -22.02 2.04
N SER A 418 17.05 -21.15 2.81
CA SER A 418 17.31 -19.72 2.75
C SER A 418 18.71 -19.36 3.26
N ASP A 419 19.21 -18.18 2.88
CA ASP A 419 20.48 -17.68 3.42
C ASP A 419 20.42 -17.50 4.95
N TYR A 420 19.27 -17.05 5.49
CA TYR A 420 19.07 -16.91 6.93
C TYR A 420 19.19 -18.25 7.65
N ALA A 421 18.41 -19.26 7.25
CA ALA A 421 18.42 -20.56 7.89
C ALA A 421 19.78 -21.26 7.76
N TYR A 422 20.46 -21.10 6.62
CA TYR A 422 21.83 -21.59 6.46
C TYR A 422 22.78 -20.92 7.45
N ASP A 423 22.83 -19.58 7.48
CA ASP A 423 23.77 -18.85 8.33
C ASP A 423 23.50 -19.11 9.82
N PHE A 424 22.23 -19.16 10.21
CA PHE A 424 21.79 -19.49 11.56
C PHE A 424 22.24 -20.89 11.98
N LEU A 425 21.90 -21.94 11.20
CA LEU A 425 22.25 -23.31 11.54
C LEU A 425 23.77 -23.55 11.46
N MET A 426 24.46 -22.89 10.52
CA MET A 426 25.91 -23.02 10.37
C MET A 426 26.64 -22.46 11.58
N ARG A 427 26.36 -21.21 11.98
CA ARG A 427 27.03 -20.57 13.13
C ARG A 427 26.76 -21.30 14.44
N ASN A 428 25.53 -21.77 14.65
CA ASN A 428 25.22 -22.57 15.84
C ASN A 428 25.91 -23.95 15.81
N THR A 429 26.12 -24.54 14.63
CA THR A 429 26.94 -25.76 14.49
C THR A 429 28.42 -25.49 14.79
N GLU A 430 28.94 -24.34 14.36
CA GLU A 430 30.30 -23.89 14.67
C GLU A 430 30.50 -23.68 16.18
N TYR A 431 29.54 -23.03 16.85
CA TYR A 431 29.54 -22.89 18.30
C TYR A 431 29.60 -24.26 19.01
N LEU A 432 28.75 -25.20 18.60
CA LEU A 432 28.75 -26.57 19.17
C LEU A 432 30.06 -27.31 18.92
N LEU A 433 30.72 -27.06 17.78
CA LEU A 433 32.04 -27.61 17.52
C LEU A 433 33.06 -27.02 18.49
N GLU A 434 33.12 -25.70 18.64
CA GLU A 434 34.07 -25.00 19.51
C GLU A 434 33.96 -25.44 20.98
N GLU A 435 32.75 -25.62 21.51
CA GLU A 435 32.53 -26.08 22.89
C GLU A 435 32.98 -27.54 23.15
N LEU A 436 33.16 -28.35 22.09
CA LEU A 436 33.62 -29.74 22.19
C LEU A 436 35.17 -29.90 22.16
N TRP A 437 35.89 -28.81 21.83
CA TRP A 437 37.36 -28.73 21.87
C TRP A 437 37.85 -28.29 23.24
#